data_AF-A0A7Y9DR29-F1
#
_entry.id   AF-A0A7Y9DR29-F1
#
_cell.length_a   1.000
_cell.length_b   1.000
_cell.length_c   1.000
_cell.angle_alpha   90.00
_cell.angle_beta   90.00
_cell.angle_gamma   90.00
#
_symmetry.space_group_name_H-M   'P 1'
#
loop_
_entity.id
_entity.type
_entity.pdbx_description
1 polymer ?
#
loop_
_entity_poly.entity_id
_entity_poly.type
_entity_poly.pdbx_seq_one_letter_code
_entity_poly.pdbx_strand_id
1 'polypeptide(L)'
;MTDNARLLRLRAEEASAALRAANHATFRETVTVPDVYDLVGDLDDLVRRLPQLFGFLGRSVERAPGRYFDDRGNNPAATLQAAAHALAEATGYVDLVAVQLATTQVHLGHIGLVIAED
;
A
#
# COMPACT_ATOMS: atom_id res chain seq x y z
N MET A 1 -18.14 13.30 10.53
CA MET A 1 -16.80 12.78 10.17
C MET A 1 -15.80 13.52 11.04
N THR A 2 -14.90 12.82 11.74
CA THR A 2 -13.88 13.49 12.56
C THR A 2 -12.86 14.20 11.67
N ASP A 3 -12.19 15.24 12.18
CA ASP A 3 -11.13 15.94 11.43
C ASP A 3 -10.01 14.99 11.00
N ASN A 4 -9.69 14.01 11.85
CA ASN A 4 -8.73 12.95 11.54
C ASN A 4 -9.18 12.08 10.37
N ALA A 5 -10.46 11.69 10.30
CA ALA A 5 -10.97 10.90 9.17
C ALA A 5 -10.93 11.69 7.86
N ARG A 6 -11.18 13.01 7.91
CA ARG A 6 -11.05 13.90 6.75
C ARG A 6 -9.60 13.98 6.27
N LEU A 7 -8.66 14.17 7.20
CA LEU A 7 -7.24 14.24 6.88
C LEU A 7 -6.73 12.93 6.30
N LEU A 8 -7.05 11.79 6.92
CA LEU A 8 -6.67 10.46 6.42
C LEU A 8 -7.18 10.23 5.00
N ARG A 9 -8.44 10.60 4.73
CA ARG A 9 -9.02 10.49 3.39
C ARG A 9 -8.27 11.35 2.37
N LEU A 10 -7.99 12.62 2.69
CA LEU A 10 -7.24 13.51 1.81
C LEU A 10 -5.87 12.92 1.47
N ARG A 11 -5.13 12.44 2.47
CA ARG A 11 -3.80 11.82 2.24
C ARG A 11 -3.87 10.55 1.41
N ALA A 12 -4.90 9.73 1.59
CA ALA A 12 -5.12 8.54 0.76
C ALA A 12 -5.46 8.91 -0.70
N GLU A 13 -6.24 9.96 -0.92
CA GLU A 13 -6.57 10.48 -2.25
C GLU A 13 -5.33 11.05 -2.96
N GLU A 14 -4.48 11.80 -2.23
CA GLU A 14 -3.19 12.31 -2.74
C GLU A 14 -2.25 11.16 -3.12
N ALA A 15 -2.10 10.14 -2.27
CA ALA A 15 -1.28 8.97 -2.56
C ALA A 15 -1.79 8.19 -3.78
N SER A 16 -3.11 8.01 -3.90
CA SER A 16 -3.73 7.37 -5.07
C SER A 16 -3.47 8.16 -6.37
N ALA A 17 -3.56 9.49 -6.30
CA ALA A 17 -3.27 10.35 -7.44
C ALA A 17 -1.78 10.30 -7.84
N ALA A 18 -0.87 10.29 -6.87
CA ALA A 18 0.57 10.17 -7.11
C ALA A 18 0.92 8.84 -7.79
N LEU A 19 0.37 7.72 -7.28
CA LEU A 19 0.55 6.40 -7.91
C LEU A 19 -0.01 6.37 -9.34
N ARG A 20 -1.18 6.99 -9.58
CA ARG A 20 -1.73 7.12 -10.93
C ARG A 20 -0.81 7.91 -11.85
N ALA A 21 -0.24 9.02 -11.38
CA ALA A 21 0.69 9.84 -12.15
C ALA A 21 1.98 9.07 -12.49
N ALA A 22 2.53 8.32 -11.52
CA ALA A 22 3.69 7.45 -11.73
C ALA A 22 3.40 6.37 -12.78
N ASN A 23 2.26 5.67 -12.67
CA ASN A 23 1.82 4.69 -13.67
C ASN A 23 1.60 5.32 -15.04
N HIS A 24 1.15 6.57 -15.10
CA HIS A 24 0.97 7.26 -16.38
C HIS A 24 2.30 7.61 -17.05
N ALA A 25 3.34 7.92 -16.25
CA ALA A 25 4.67 8.22 -16.75
C ALA A 25 5.32 7.00 -17.44
N THR A 26 5.00 5.78 -17.02
CA THR A 26 5.55 4.55 -17.63
C THR A 26 5.14 4.34 -19.09
N PHE A 27 4.10 5.03 -19.58
CA PHE A 27 3.69 4.97 -20.99
C PHE A 27 4.53 5.86 -21.92
N ARG A 28 5.36 6.75 -21.38
CA ARG A 28 6.00 7.82 -22.17
C ARG A 28 7.50 7.64 -22.35
N GLU A 29 8.17 7.03 -21.39
CA GLU A 29 9.63 6.98 -21.34
C GLU A 29 10.14 5.63 -20.85
N THR A 30 11.34 5.26 -21.32
CA THR A 30 12.09 4.12 -20.79
C THR A 30 12.83 4.54 -19.52
N VAL A 31 12.63 3.79 -18.45
CA VAL A 31 13.30 4.00 -17.16
C VAL A 31 14.63 3.24 -17.14
N THR A 32 15.71 3.85 -16.66
CA THR A 32 17.01 3.17 -16.62
C THR A 32 17.07 2.17 -15.46
N VAL A 33 17.99 1.19 -15.52
CA VAL A 33 18.13 0.20 -14.44
C VAL A 33 18.39 0.84 -13.06
N PRO A 34 19.29 1.84 -12.93
CA PRO A 34 19.44 2.58 -11.66
C PRO A 34 18.15 3.25 -11.18
N ASP A 35 17.40 3.88 -12.08
CA ASP A 35 16.13 4.52 -11.70
C ASP A 35 15.10 3.47 -11.23
N VAL A 36 15.05 2.27 -11.86
CA VAL A 36 14.19 1.18 -11.40
C VAL A 36 14.63 0.68 -10.02
N TYR A 37 15.93 0.60 -9.74
CA TYR A 37 16.43 0.20 -8.42
C TYR A 37 15.95 1.14 -7.32
N ASP A 38 16.05 2.46 -7.55
CA ASP A 38 15.60 3.48 -6.60
C ASP A 38 14.07 3.44 -6.44
N LEU A 39 13.33 3.39 -7.54
CA LEU A 39 11.86 3.32 -7.52
C LEU A 39 11.34 2.08 -6.80
N VAL A 40 11.99 0.92 -6.95
CA VAL A 40 11.61 -0.31 -6.22
C VAL A 40 11.84 -0.14 -4.72
N GLY A 41 12.93 0.54 -4.31
CA GLY A 41 13.18 0.88 -2.91
C GLY A 41 12.10 1.79 -2.33
N ASP A 42 11.74 2.86 -3.06
CA ASP A 42 10.66 3.78 -2.65
C ASP A 42 9.30 3.07 -2.51
N LEU A 43 9.01 2.13 -3.41
CA LEU A 43 7.80 1.32 -3.35
C LEU A 43 7.80 0.36 -2.15
N ASP A 44 8.94 -0.27 -1.82
CA ASP A 44 9.06 -1.12 -0.63
C ASP A 44 8.78 -0.30 0.65
N ASP A 45 9.39 0.87 0.76
CA ASP A 45 9.20 1.80 1.87
C ASP A 45 7.74 2.26 2.00
N LEU A 46 7.06 2.52 0.88
CA LEU A 46 5.64 2.90 0.89
C LEU A 46 4.76 1.72 1.35
N VAL A 47 4.98 0.53 0.78
CA VAL A 47 4.19 -0.68 1.08
C VAL A 47 4.34 -1.07 2.54
N ARG A 48 5.55 -1.00 3.12
CA ARG A 48 5.81 -1.30 4.55
C ARG A 48 5.10 -0.38 5.54
N ARG A 49 4.58 0.78 5.10
CA ARG A 49 3.81 1.71 5.96
C ARG A 49 2.32 1.36 6.03
N LEU A 50 1.80 0.57 5.08
CA LEU A 50 0.39 0.18 5.04
C LEU A 50 -0.09 -0.62 6.25
N PRO A 51 0.68 -1.55 6.86
CA PRO A 51 0.22 -2.34 8.01
C PRO A 51 -0.17 -1.48 9.21
N GLN A 52 0.58 -0.42 9.46
CA GLN A 52 0.26 0.52 10.54
C GLN A 52 -1.09 1.19 10.32
N LEU A 53 -1.37 1.61 9.08
CA LEU A 53 -2.64 2.22 8.71
C LEU A 53 -3.79 1.20 8.79
N PHE A 54 -3.61 -0.02 8.27
CA PHE A 54 -4.60 -1.08 8.35
C PHE A 54 -4.93 -1.46 9.81
N GLY A 55 -3.92 -1.57 10.67
CA GLY A 55 -4.12 -1.82 12.09
C GLY A 55 -4.88 -0.69 12.79
N PHE A 56 -4.65 0.57 12.42
CA PHE A 56 -5.43 1.70 12.93
C PHE A 56 -6.91 1.63 12.47
N LEU A 57 -7.14 1.36 11.19
CA LEU A 57 -8.48 1.26 10.61
C LEU A 57 -9.25 0.07 11.22
N GLY A 58 -8.61 -1.09 11.37
CA GLY A 58 -9.21 -2.28 11.99
C GLY A 58 -9.70 -2.01 13.40
N ARG A 59 -8.85 -1.43 14.26
CA ARG A 59 -9.25 -1.02 15.62
C ARG A 59 -10.36 0.02 15.64
N SER A 60 -10.41 0.90 14.64
CA SER A 60 -11.46 1.92 14.53
C SER A 60 -12.81 1.30 14.17
N VAL A 61 -12.82 0.27 13.32
CA VAL A 61 -14.01 -0.52 12.96
C VAL A 61 -14.52 -1.34 14.15
N GLU A 62 -13.63 -2.02 14.88
CA GLU A 62 -14.01 -2.81 16.07
C GLU A 62 -14.64 -1.96 17.19
N ARG A 63 -14.19 -0.71 17.31
CA ARG A 63 -14.68 0.24 18.33
C ARG A 63 -15.88 1.06 17.85
N ALA A 64 -16.37 0.82 16.64
CA ALA A 64 -17.44 1.60 16.07
C ALA A 64 -18.75 1.40 16.88
N PRO A 65 -19.41 2.47 17.33
CA PRO A 65 -20.59 2.35 18.20
C PRO A 65 -21.77 1.71 17.48
N GLY A 66 -22.64 0.99 18.21
CA GLY A 66 -23.70 0.11 17.71
C GLY A 66 -24.89 0.76 16.99
N ARG A 67 -24.65 1.60 15.98
CA ARG A 67 -25.68 2.21 15.11
C ARG A 67 -25.57 1.78 13.65
N TYR A 68 -24.92 0.65 13.40
CA TYR A 68 -24.76 0.09 12.06
C TYR A 68 -25.77 -1.03 11.83
N PHE A 69 -26.22 -1.17 10.59
CA PHE A 69 -27.00 -2.31 10.12
C PHE A 69 -26.25 -2.96 8.96
N ASP A 70 -26.42 -4.26 8.79
CA ASP A 70 -25.96 -5.00 7.62
C ASP A 70 -27.11 -5.05 6.61
N ASP A 71 -26.86 -4.61 5.37
CA ASP A 71 -27.86 -4.48 4.32
C ASP A 71 -28.38 -5.83 3.79
N ARG A 72 -27.66 -6.92 4.09
CA ARG A 72 -28.06 -8.29 3.79
C ARG A 72 -28.82 -8.92 4.96
N GLY A 73 -29.04 -8.17 6.04
CA GLY A 73 -29.76 -8.62 7.24
C GLY A 73 -28.92 -9.41 8.23
N ASN A 74 -27.59 -9.45 8.09
CA ASN A 74 -26.71 -10.14 9.06
C ASN A 74 -26.53 -9.35 10.37
N ASN A 75 -25.86 -9.97 11.34
CA ASN A 75 -25.44 -9.28 12.55
C ASN A 75 -24.34 -8.25 12.19
N PRO A 76 -24.58 -6.93 12.36
CA PRO A 76 -23.60 -5.89 12.02
C PRO A 76 -22.29 -6.02 12.80
N ALA A 77 -22.32 -6.55 14.03
CA ALA A 77 -21.10 -6.77 14.81
C ALA A 77 -20.19 -7.82 14.15
N ALA A 78 -20.77 -8.89 13.60
CA ALA A 78 -20.02 -9.91 12.87
C ALA A 78 -19.43 -9.35 11.57
N THR A 79 -20.16 -8.49 10.86
CA THR A 79 -19.68 -7.83 9.64
C THR A 79 -18.53 -6.86 9.92
N LEU A 80 -18.61 -6.08 11.01
CA LEU A 80 -17.51 -5.22 11.45
C LEU A 80 -16.27 -6.04 11.84
N GLN A 81 -16.45 -7.16 12.55
CA GLN A 81 -15.36 -8.08 12.88
C GLN A 81 -14.71 -8.67 11.62
N ALA A 82 -15.51 -9.09 10.64
CA ALA A 82 -15.00 -9.60 9.36
C ALA A 82 -14.19 -8.55 8.60
N ALA A 83 -14.64 -7.27 8.61
CA ALA A 83 -13.89 -6.18 8.00
C ALA A 83 -12.55 -5.91 8.71
N ALA A 84 -12.52 -5.95 10.05
CA ALA A 84 -11.28 -5.82 10.81
C ALA A 84 -10.32 -6.99 10.54
N HIS A 85 -10.85 -8.22 10.42
CA HIS A 85 -10.06 -9.39 10.05
C HIS A 85 -9.47 -9.26 8.65
N ALA A 86 -10.24 -8.80 7.66
CA ALA A 86 -9.75 -8.57 6.30
C ALA A 86 -8.61 -7.53 6.25
N LEU A 87 -8.66 -6.49 7.09
CA LEU A 87 -7.57 -5.52 7.23
C LEU A 87 -6.31 -6.15 7.87
N ALA A 88 -6.49 -7.05 8.84
CA ALA A 88 -5.38 -7.80 9.42
C ALA A 88 -4.76 -8.77 8.39
N GLU A 89 -5.57 -9.49 7.62
CA GLU A 89 -5.11 -10.38 6.55
C GLU A 89 -4.37 -9.62 5.45
N ALA A 90 -4.84 -8.42 5.09
CA ALA A 90 -4.16 -7.53 4.13
C ALA A 90 -2.72 -7.20 4.54
N THR A 91 -2.39 -7.23 5.84
CA THR A 91 -1.01 -7.06 6.32
C THR A 91 -0.10 -8.19 5.84
N GLY A 92 -0.57 -9.44 5.84
CA GLY A 92 0.21 -10.57 5.32
C GLY A 92 0.48 -10.45 3.82
N TYR A 93 -0.47 -9.94 3.03
CA TYR A 93 -0.25 -9.68 1.62
C TYR A 93 0.74 -8.54 1.37
N VAL A 94 0.71 -7.51 2.22
CA VAL A 94 1.70 -6.43 2.20
C VAL A 94 3.11 -6.96 2.44
N ASP A 95 3.29 -7.85 3.42
CA ASP A 95 4.59 -8.47 3.69
C ASP A 95 5.10 -9.26 2.48
N LEU A 96 4.22 -10.00 1.79
CA LEU A 96 4.59 -10.71 0.57
C LEU A 96 5.05 -9.75 -0.54
N VAL A 97 4.34 -8.64 -0.77
CA VAL A 97 4.75 -7.62 -1.75
C VAL A 97 6.10 -7.01 -1.38
N ALA A 98 6.27 -6.63 -0.11
CA ALA A 98 7.52 -6.05 0.39
C ALA A 98 8.72 -7.01 0.22
N VAL A 99 8.52 -8.31 0.46
CA VAL A 99 9.56 -9.33 0.19
C VAL A 99 9.94 -9.34 -1.30
N GLN A 100 8.96 -9.33 -2.20
CA GLN A 100 9.25 -9.33 -3.65
C GLN A 100 9.94 -8.06 -4.12
N LEU A 101 9.58 -6.90 -3.58
CA LEU A 101 10.24 -5.62 -3.89
C LEU A 101 11.69 -5.64 -3.38
N ALA A 102 11.92 -6.05 -2.13
CA ALA A 102 13.27 -6.18 -1.59
C ALA A 102 14.13 -7.18 -2.40
N THR A 103 13.59 -8.35 -2.76
CA THR A 103 14.28 -9.32 -3.63
C THR A 103 14.60 -8.73 -4.99
N THR A 104 13.67 -7.99 -5.60
CA THR A 104 13.89 -7.30 -6.87
C THR A 104 15.04 -6.30 -6.75
N GLN A 105 15.06 -5.48 -5.70
CA GLN A 105 16.11 -4.50 -5.47
C GLN A 105 17.48 -5.16 -5.31
N VAL A 106 17.57 -6.29 -4.58
CA VAL A 106 18.81 -7.07 -4.46
C VAL A 106 19.29 -7.54 -5.83
N HIS A 107 18.42 -8.09 -6.67
CA HIS A 107 18.80 -8.53 -8.02
C HIS A 107 19.27 -7.38 -8.91
N LEU A 108 18.58 -6.24 -8.87
CA LEU A 108 18.98 -5.05 -9.62
C LEU A 108 20.34 -4.51 -9.13
N GLY A 109 20.62 -4.58 -7.84
CA GLY A 109 21.91 -4.19 -7.25
C GLY A 109 23.11 -5.04 -7.70
N HIS A 110 22.86 -6.19 -8.35
CA HIS A 110 23.91 -7.02 -8.95
C HIS A 110 24.17 -6.70 -10.44
N ILE A 111 23.40 -5.79 -11.05
CA ILE A 111 23.58 -5.40 -12.45
C ILE A 111 24.69 -4.34 -12.54
N GLY A 112 25.77 -4.66 -13.23
CA GLY A 112 26.83 -3.72 -13.60
C GLY A 112 26.65 -3.18 -15.02
N LEU A 113 27.18 -1.98 -15.27
CA LEU A 113 27.27 -1.42 -16.63
C LEU A 113 28.58 -1.88 -17.28
N VAL A 114 28.50 -2.48 -18.47
CA VAL A 114 29.69 -2.72 -19.30
C VAL A 114 30.01 -1.41 -20.01
N ILE A 115 31.16 -0.81 -19.68
CA ILE A 115 31.69 0.36 -20.39
C ILE A 115 32.58 -0.18 -21.51
N ALA A 116 32.28 0.17 -22.76
CA ALA A 116 33.16 -0.17 -23.87
C ALA A 116 34.47 0.62 -23.70
N GLU A 117 35.61 -0.09 -23.73
CA GLU A 117 36.92 0.56 -23.82
C GLU A 117 37.14 0.97 -25.28
N ASP A 118 37.23 2.29 -25.52
CA ASP A 118 37.64 2.89 -26.81
C ASP A 118 39.15 2.72 -27.06
#